data_AF-A0A2H6ESI2-F1
#
_entry.id   AF-A0A2H6ESI2-F1
#
_cell.length_a   1.000
_cell.length_b   1.000
_cell.length_c   1.000
_cell.angle_alpha   90.00
_cell.angle_beta   90.00
_cell.angle_gamma   90.00
#
_symmetry.space_group_name_H-M   'P 1'
#
loop_
_entity.id
_entity.type
_entity.pdbx_description
1 polymer ?
#
loop_
_entity_poly.entity_id
_entity_poly.type
_entity_poly.pdbx_seq_one_letter_code
_entity_poly.pdbx_strand_id
1 'polypeptide(L)' 'MVELKAVIQLEDVHPAQAINYLEAYNMEVGLLINFGGKSLQFKRVQHKV' A
#
# COMPACT_ATOMS: atom_id res chain seq x y z
N MET A 1 4.21 8.37 -0.65
CA MET A 1 4.07 7.50 -1.85
C MET A 1 2.61 7.09 -2.03
N VAL A 2 2.16 6.85 -3.28
CA VAL A 2 0.86 6.20 -3.56
C VAL A 2 1.12 4.89 -4.31
N GLU A 3 0.65 3.78 -3.77
CA GLU A 3 0.74 2.44 -4.37
C GLU A 3 -0.65 2.01 -4.87
N LEU A 4 -0.78 1.68 -6.15
CA LEU A 4 -2.05 1.35 -6.80
C LEU A 4 -2.11 -0.14 -7.14
N LYS A 5 -3.26 -0.76 -6.87
CA LYS A 5 -3.56 -2.14 -7.24
C LYS A 5 -4.92 -2.23 -7.96
N ALA A 6 -5.03 -3.24 -8.81
CA ALA A 6 -6.27 -3.64 -9.48
C ALA A 6 -6.44 -5.16 -9.33
N VAL A 7 -6.56 -5.62 -8.09
CA VAL A 7 -6.65 -7.04 -7.73
C VAL A 7 -7.96 -7.36 -7.04
N ILE A 8 -8.47 -8.59 -7.22
CA ILE A 8 -9.74 -9.03 -6.62
C ILE A 8 -9.69 -8.94 -5.08
N GLN A 9 -8.53 -9.22 -4.49
CA GLN A 9 -8.32 -9.18 -3.05
C GLN A 9 -6.90 -8.67 -2.72
N LEU A 10 -6.82 -7.77 -1.74
CA LEU A 10 -5.53 -7.41 -1.14
C LEU A 10 -5.07 -8.53 -0.19
N GLU A 11 -3.90 -9.07 -0.47
CA GLU A 11 -3.13 -9.98 0.39
C GLU A 11 -2.07 -9.23 1.21
N ASP A 12 -1.51 -9.88 2.23
CA ASP A 12 -0.54 -9.31 3.17
C ASP A 12 0.78 -8.88 2.53
N VAL A 13 1.10 -9.42 1.35
CA VAL A 13 2.27 -9.01 0.56
C VAL A 13 2.18 -7.57 0.05
N HIS A 14 0.97 -7.05 -0.20
CA HIS A 14 0.79 -5.71 -0.74
C HIS A 14 1.11 -4.58 0.25
N PRO A 15 0.61 -4.60 1.52
CA PRO A 15 1.06 -3.62 2.50
C PRO A 15 2.54 -3.79 2.85
N ALA A 16 3.07 -5.02 2.89
CA ALA A 16 4.50 -5.25 3.12
C ALA A 16 5.37 -4.61 2.03
N GLN A 17 5.00 -4.80 0.75
CA GLN A 17 5.64 -4.14 -0.40
C GLN A 17 5.60 -2.61 -0.25
N ALA A 18 4.43 -2.05 0.08
CA ALA A 18 4.29 -0.60 0.22
C ALA A 18 5.15 -0.03 1.35
N ILE A 19 5.28 -0.73 2.49
CA ILE A 19 6.17 -0.33 3.60
C ILE A 19 7.65 -0.40 3.17
N ASN A 20 8.05 -1.45 2.46
CA ASN A 20 9.43 -1.56 1.98
C ASN A 20 9.81 -0.43 1.02
N TYR A 21 8.88 0.05 0.20
CA TYR A 21 9.12 1.23 -0.62
C TYR A 21 9.23 2.51 0.20
N LEU A 22 8.43 2.66 1.26
CA LEU A 22 8.60 3.80 2.17
C LEU A 22 10.03 3.85 2.73
N GLU A 23 10.57 2.71 3.16
CA GLU A 23 11.95 2.62 3.65
C GLU A 23 12.98 2.93 2.54
N ALA A 24 12.86 2.27 1.37
CA ALA A 24 13.79 2.46 0.26
C ALA A 24 13.84 3.91 -0.25
N TYR A 25 12.74 4.65 -0.14
CA TYR A 25 12.63 6.05 -0.56
C TYR A 25 12.74 7.05 0.61
N ASN A 26 13.05 6.60 1.82
CA ASN A 26 13.13 7.43 3.03
C ASN A 26 11.88 8.32 3.24
N MET A 27 10.70 7.72 3.10
CA MET A 27 9.40 8.37 3.27
C MET A 27 8.67 7.79 4.49
N GLU A 28 7.99 8.65 5.26
CA GLU A 28 7.28 8.19 6.48
C GLU A 28 5.88 7.60 6.19
N VAL A 29 5.18 8.13 5.17
CA VAL A 29 3.76 7.84 4.94
C VAL A 29 3.48 7.49 3.48
N GLY A 30 2.62 6.48 3.30
CA GLY A 30 2.07 6.10 2.01
C GLY A 30 0.58 5.78 2.05
N LEU A 31 -0.01 5.70 0.86
CA LEU A 31 -1.39 5.29 0.65
C LEU A 31 -1.41 4.12 -0.33
N LEU A 32 -1.93 2.97 0.11
CA LEU A 32 -2.20 1.82 -0.73
C LEU A 32 -3.68 1.88 -1.14
N ILE A 33 -3.96 1.84 -2.44
CA ILE A 33 -5.33 1.85 -2.96
C ILE A 33 -5.53 0.66 -3.91
N ASN A 34 -6.61 -0.10 -3.72
CA ASN A 34 -7.03 -1.16 -4.62
C ASN A 34 -8.41 -0.87 -5.24
N PHE A 35 -8.47 -0.87 -6.57
CA PHE A 35 -9.68 -0.63 -7.37
C PHE A 35 -10.22 -1.91 -8.04
N GLY A 36 -9.53 -3.05 -7.92
CA GLY A 36 -9.93 -4.31 -8.57
C GLY A 36 -10.86 -5.20 -7.74
N GLY A 37 -11.16 -4.80 -6.50
CA GLY A 37 -12.09 -5.51 -5.62
C GLY A 37 -13.55 -5.16 -5.91
N LYS A 38 -14.47 -5.74 -5.13
CA LYS A 38 -15.91 -5.42 -5.19
C LYS A 38 -16.22 -3.95 -4.88
N SER A 39 -15.34 -3.29 -4.15
CA SER A 39 -15.41 -1.88 -3.79
C SER A 39 -13.99 -1.31 -3.69
N LEU A 40 -13.89 0.03 -3.65
CA LEU A 40 -12.63 0.71 -3.40
C LEU A 40 -12.10 0.34 -2.01
N GLN A 41 -10.86 -0.15 -1.96
CA GLN A 41 -10.14 -0.42 -0.72
C GLN A 41 -8.95 0.53 -0.62
N PHE A 42 -8.73 1.13 0.55
CA PHE A 42 -7.54 1.95 0.78
C PHE A 42 -7.00 1.74 2.20
N LYS A 43 -5.67 1.82 2.33
CA LYS A 43 -4.95 1.73 3.62
C LYS A 43 -3.86 2.79 3.67
N ARG A 44 -3.80 3.54 4.78
CA ARG A 44 -2.60 4.31 5.14
C ARG A 44 -1.54 3.33 5.59
N VAL A 45 -0.35 3.41 5.00
CA VAL A 45 0.84 2.66 5.44
C VAL A 45 1.85 3.64 6.01
N GLN A 46 2.59 3.21 7.01
CA GLN A 46 3.58 4.03 7.70
C GLN A 46 4.84 3.21 7.92
N HIS A 47 5.98 3.82 7.68
CA HIS A 47 7.25 3.31 8.14
C HIS A 47 7.49 3.86 9.54
N LYS A 48 7.57 2.98 10.55
CA LYS A 48 7.94 3.37 11.90
C LYS A 48 9.46 3.33 11.98
N VAL A 49 10.08 4.51 12.01
CA VAL A 49 11.48 4.69 12.43
C VAL A 49 11.63 4.25 13.88
#